data_AF-A0AA36ID63-F1
#
_entry.id   AF-A0AA36ID63-F1
#
_cell.length_a   1.000
_cell.length_b   1.000
_cell.length_c   1.000
_cell.angle_alpha   90.00
_cell.angle_beta   90.00
_cell.angle_gamma   90.00
#
_symmetry.space_group_name_H-M   'P 1'
#
loop_
_entity.id
_entity.type
_entity.pdbx_description
1 polymer ?
#
loop_
_entity_poly.entity_id
_entity_poly.type
_entity_poly.pdbx_seq_one_letter_code
_entity_poly.pdbx_strand_id
1 'polypeptide(L)'
;MGEELQELQAQVASLKARMDHMASKLSLLHFTSDFCDKLESESQLQLMRLKLSTSSAEPTLATAQVLNGLAEMVMRLQNEFRPREDRPNSSARTYDRSHWPPSPDSPSEYVPNQDHLQSTLEFGGMALGAGTWANAYRRSTGQRREALRLLCTLGIITEKELSDDLTVISSDHVEECVEIALEMLQRWPARDGLPPVFEAKEFFKSRLEAMFNEKALSPM
;
A
#
# COMPACT_ATOMS: atom_id res chain seq x y z
N MET A 1 -16.86 -41.93 11.38
CA MET A 1 -15.95 -41.28 12.36
C MET A 1 -14.64 -40.84 11.72
N GLY A 2 -13.75 -41.72 11.24
CA GLY A 2 -12.48 -41.30 10.61
C GLY A 2 -12.64 -40.64 9.23
N GLU A 3 -13.49 -41.20 8.37
CA GLU A 3 -13.71 -40.70 7.00
C GLU A 3 -14.45 -39.35 6.98
N GLU A 4 -15.46 -39.16 7.84
CA GLU A 4 -16.20 -37.89 7.95
C GLU A 4 -15.28 -36.74 8.40
N LEU A 5 -14.31 -37.01 9.28
CA LEU A 5 -13.32 -36.01 9.71
C LEU A 5 -12.40 -35.62 8.55
N GLN A 6 -11.99 -36.60 7.74
CA GLN A 6 -11.14 -36.36 6.57
C GLN A 6 -11.89 -35.57 5.48
N GLU A 7 -13.17 -35.84 5.29
CA GLU A 7 -14.02 -35.09 4.36
C GLU A 7 -14.22 -33.63 4.83
N LEU A 8 -14.50 -33.41 6.12
CA LEU A 8 -14.59 -32.08 6.69
C LEU A 8 -13.28 -31.29 6.53
N GLN A 9 -12.13 -31.92 6.75
CA GLN A 9 -10.82 -31.29 6.54
C GLN A 9 -10.62 -30.86 5.08
N ALA A 10 -11.03 -31.70 4.12
CA ALA A 10 -10.96 -31.36 2.70
C ALA A 10 -11.88 -30.19 2.34
N GLN A 11 -13.09 -30.14 2.89
CA GLN A 11 -14.03 -29.03 2.68
C GLN A 11 -13.50 -27.72 3.25
N VAL A 12 -12.91 -27.74 4.45
CA VAL A 12 -12.29 -26.55 5.07
C VAL A 12 -11.10 -26.05 4.24
N ALA A 13 -10.24 -26.94 3.76
CA ALA A 13 -9.11 -26.57 2.89
C ALA A 13 -9.58 -25.92 1.58
N SER A 14 -10.65 -26.45 0.97
CA SER A 14 -11.26 -25.89 -0.23
C SER A 14 -11.84 -24.48 0.02
N LEU A 15 -12.52 -24.28 1.14
CA LEU A 15 -13.09 -22.99 1.51
C LEU A 15 -11.99 -21.94 1.76
N LYS A 16 -10.90 -22.33 2.42
CA LYS A 16 -9.74 -21.46 2.67
C LYS A 16 -9.11 -20.99 1.35
N ALA A 17 -8.86 -21.91 0.42
CA ALA A 17 -8.31 -21.56 -0.89
C ALA A 17 -9.21 -20.59 -1.68
N ARG A 18 -10.54 -20.73 -1.56
CA ARG A 18 -11.50 -19.78 -2.15
C ARG A 18 -11.43 -18.41 -1.49
N MET A 19 -11.28 -18.34 -0.17
CA MET A 19 -11.13 -17.08 0.56
C MET A 19 -9.84 -16.34 0.18
N ASP A 20 -8.71 -17.06 0.09
CA ASP A 20 -7.42 -16.47 -0.30
C ASP A 20 -7.48 -15.89 -1.73
N HIS A 21 -8.14 -16.59 -2.65
CA HIS A 21 -8.39 -16.10 -4.00
C HIS A 21 -9.27 -14.85 -4.03
N MET A 22 -10.32 -14.79 -3.20
CA MET A 22 -11.16 -13.60 -3.09
C MET A 22 -10.43 -12.43 -2.42
N ALA A 23 -9.59 -12.67 -1.42
CA ALA A 23 -8.79 -11.65 -0.76
C ALA A 23 -7.83 -10.95 -1.75
N SER A 24 -7.20 -11.71 -2.66
CA SER A 24 -6.39 -11.16 -3.74
C SER A 24 -7.19 -10.24 -4.68
N LYS A 25 -8.45 -10.60 -4.99
CA LYS A 25 -9.33 -9.77 -5.82
C LYS A 25 -9.83 -8.52 -5.09
N LEU A 26 -10.06 -8.61 -3.78
CA LEU A 26 -10.46 -7.46 -2.96
C LEU A 26 -9.31 -6.44 -2.81
N SER A 27 -8.06 -6.90 -2.75
CA SER A 27 -6.89 -6.00 -2.77
C SER A 27 -6.80 -5.18 -4.06
N LEU A 28 -7.18 -5.78 -5.21
CA LEU A 28 -7.26 -5.07 -6.48
C LEU A 28 -8.41 -4.04 -6.49
N LEU A 29 -9.53 -4.37 -5.83
CA LEU A 29 -10.69 -3.50 -5.73
C LEU A 29 -10.43 -2.26 -4.84
N HIS A 30 -9.69 -2.41 -3.75
CA HIS A 30 -9.27 -1.28 -2.91
C HIS A 30 -8.35 -0.31 -3.66
N PHE A 31 -7.38 -0.83 -4.42
CA PHE A 31 -6.52 0.00 -5.28
C PHE A 31 -7.33 0.77 -6.34
N THR A 32 -8.34 0.12 -6.95
CA THR A 32 -9.20 0.81 -7.93
C THR A 32 -10.11 1.85 -7.28
N SER A 33 -10.56 1.64 -6.03
CA SER A 33 -11.38 2.62 -5.31
C SER A 33 -10.57 3.88 -5.02
N ASP A 34 -9.37 3.74 -4.44
CA ASP A 34 -8.51 4.88 -4.09
C ASP A 34 -8.09 5.68 -5.34
N PHE A 35 -7.87 4.98 -6.46
CA PHE A 35 -7.57 5.62 -7.74
C PHE A 35 -8.77 6.39 -8.31
N CYS A 36 -9.98 5.81 -8.23
CA CYS A 36 -11.21 6.47 -8.66
C CYS A 36 -11.52 7.71 -7.82
N ASP A 37 -11.41 7.63 -6.49
CA ASP A 37 -11.66 8.75 -5.58
C ASP A 37 -10.68 9.90 -5.85
N LYS A 38 -9.40 9.57 -6.10
CA LYS A 38 -8.38 10.57 -6.46
C LYS A 38 -8.68 11.23 -7.81
N LEU A 39 -9.03 10.45 -8.84
CA LEU A 39 -9.41 10.98 -10.14
C LEU A 39 -10.65 11.89 -10.05
N GLU A 40 -11.65 11.49 -9.27
CA GLU A 40 -12.86 12.28 -9.09
C GLU A 40 -12.54 13.63 -8.42
N SER A 41 -11.78 13.60 -7.32
CA SER A 41 -11.39 14.83 -6.60
C SER A 41 -10.60 15.82 -7.48
N GLU A 42 -9.69 15.32 -8.32
CA GLU A 42 -8.90 16.15 -9.22
C GLU A 42 -9.75 16.74 -10.36
N SER A 43 -10.71 15.97 -10.87
CA SER A 43 -11.66 16.45 -11.89
C SER A 43 -12.57 17.57 -11.35
N GLN A 44 -13.08 17.42 -10.12
CA GLN A 44 -13.92 18.43 -9.47
C GLN A 44 -13.13 19.74 -9.24
N LEU A 45 -11.86 19.63 -8.87
CA LEU A 45 -10.99 20.77 -8.66
C LEU A 45 -10.67 21.50 -9.98
N GLN A 46 -10.44 20.78 -11.07
CA GLN A 46 -10.31 21.38 -12.40
C GLN A 46 -11.59 22.05 -12.86
N LEU A 47 -12.76 21.45 -12.62
CA LEU A 47 -14.05 22.05 -12.93
C LEU A 47 -14.29 23.32 -12.12
N MET A 48 -13.90 23.34 -10.85
CA MET A 48 -13.99 24.54 -10.00
C MET A 48 -13.08 25.66 -10.52
N ARG A 49 -11.84 25.34 -10.90
CA ARG A 49 -10.90 26.31 -11.53
C ARG A 49 -11.46 26.88 -12.82
N LEU A 50 -12.06 26.04 -13.67
CA LEU A 50 -12.74 26.47 -14.88
C LEU A 50 -13.92 27.40 -14.55
N LYS A 51 -14.81 27.02 -13.62
CA LYS A 51 -15.96 27.85 -13.20
C LYS A 51 -15.53 29.23 -12.70
N LEU A 52 -14.46 29.29 -11.90
CA LEU A 52 -13.89 30.54 -11.40
C LEU A 52 -13.28 31.39 -12.54
N SER A 53 -12.71 30.76 -13.56
CA SER A 53 -12.11 31.44 -14.71
C SER A 53 -13.18 31.95 -15.70
N THR A 54 -14.32 31.27 -15.78
CA THR A 54 -15.43 31.62 -16.69
C THR A 54 -16.36 32.72 -16.17
N SER A 55 -16.20 33.21 -14.94
CA SER A 55 -17.08 34.25 -14.40
C SER A 55 -16.89 35.64 -15.04
N SER A 56 -16.03 35.78 -16.06
CA SER A 56 -15.72 37.10 -16.65
C SER A 56 -15.58 37.16 -18.19
N ALA A 57 -15.65 36.07 -18.96
CA ALA A 57 -15.58 36.16 -20.43
C ALA A 57 -16.07 34.89 -21.14
N GLU A 58 -16.51 35.04 -22.39
CA GLU A 58 -16.95 33.95 -23.27
C GLU A 58 -16.01 32.73 -23.26
N PRO A 59 -16.55 31.50 -23.37
CA PRO A 59 -15.77 30.28 -23.40
C PRO A 59 -14.81 30.29 -24.59
N THR A 60 -13.53 30.52 -24.32
CA THR A 60 -12.48 30.57 -25.33
C THR A 60 -12.21 29.18 -25.88
N LEU A 61 -11.76 29.10 -27.14
CA LEU A 61 -11.37 27.87 -27.86
C LEU A 61 -10.46 26.94 -27.02
N ALA A 62 -9.64 27.51 -26.14
CA ALA A 62 -8.76 26.78 -25.22
C ALA A 62 -9.53 25.88 -24.25
N THR A 63 -10.68 26.32 -23.75
CA THR A 63 -11.53 25.55 -22.82
C THR A 63 -12.12 24.30 -23.49
N ALA A 64 -12.51 24.42 -24.76
CA ALA A 64 -13.03 23.30 -25.54
C ALA A 64 -11.94 22.25 -25.84
N GLN A 65 -10.70 22.69 -26.08
CA GLN A 65 -9.57 21.78 -26.31
C GLN A 65 -9.22 20.98 -25.05
N VAL A 66 -9.26 21.59 -23.87
CA VAL A 66 -9.03 20.90 -22.59
C VAL A 66 -10.12 19.85 -22.32
N LEU A 67 -11.39 20.19 -22.57
CA LEU A 67 -12.50 19.25 -22.40
C LEU A 67 -12.41 18.07 -23.38
N ASN A 68 -12.03 18.31 -24.63
CA ASN A 68 -11.79 17.22 -25.59
C ASN A 68 -10.62 16.33 -25.17
N GLY A 69 -9.52 16.90 -24.66
CA GLY A 69 -8.38 16.12 -24.17
C GLY A 69 -8.72 15.23 -22.97
N LEU A 70 -9.53 15.74 -22.04
CA LEU A 70 -10.05 14.95 -20.91
C LEU A 70 -10.98 13.82 -21.40
N ALA A 71 -11.87 14.10 -22.35
CA ALA A 71 -12.76 13.07 -22.91
C ALA A 71 -11.98 11.95 -23.61
N GLU A 72 -10.93 12.27 -24.37
CA GLU A 72 -10.07 11.26 -25.01
C GLU A 72 -9.30 10.41 -24.00
N MET A 73 -8.81 11.03 -22.92
CA MET A 73 -8.09 10.32 -21.86
C MET A 73 -9.01 9.33 -21.14
N VAL A 74 -10.24 9.74 -20.82
CA VAL A 74 -11.27 8.87 -20.22
C VAL A 74 -11.62 7.71 -21.16
N MET A 75 -11.83 7.97 -22.45
CA MET A 75 -12.14 6.93 -23.44
C MET A 75 -10.99 5.93 -23.63
N ARG A 76 -9.73 6.40 -23.57
CA ARG A 76 -8.55 5.50 -23.60
C ARG A 76 -8.49 4.59 -22.40
N LEU A 77 -8.67 5.13 -21.19
CA LEU A 77 -8.69 4.34 -19.97
C LEU A 77 -9.84 3.31 -19.99
N GLN A 78 -11.04 3.72 -20.40
CA GLN A 78 -12.17 2.78 -20.52
C GLN A 78 -11.92 1.65 -21.52
N ASN A 79 -11.18 1.91 -22.62
CA ASN A 79 -10.87 0.90 -23.62
C ASN A 79 -9.72 -0.03 -23.17
N GLU A 80 -8.77 0.48 -22.40
CA GLU A 80 -7.65 -0.30 -21.85
C GLU A 80 -8.08 -1.23 -20.72
N PHE A 81 -9.05 -0.80 -19.91
CA PHE A 81 -9.64 -1.61 -18.83
C PHE A 81 -10.85 -2.45 -19.27
N ARG A 82 -11.20 -2.47 -20.56
CA ARG A 82 -12.26 -3.35 -21.05
C ARG A 82 -11.80 -4.80 -20.90
N PRO A 83 -12.50 -5.64 -20.10
CA PRO A 83 -12.09 -7.03 -19.90
C PRO A 83 -12.01 -7.71 -21.26
N ARG A 84 -10.82 -8.22 -21.57
CA ARG A 84 -10.50 -8.84 -22.86
C ARG A 84 -11.13 -10.24 -22.85
N GLU A 85 -12.44 -10.30 -23.13
CA GLU A 85 -13.23 -11.54 -23.02
C GLU A 85 -12.92 -12.58 -24.11
N ASP A 86 -12.11 -12.26 -25.12
CA ASP A 86 -11.78 -13.21 -26.19
C ASP A 86 -10.32 -13.68 -26.12
N ARG A 87 -10.07 -14.70 -25.30
CA ARG A 87 -9.04 -15.71 -25.63
C ARG A 87 -9.62 -17.11 -25.49
N PRO A 88 -9.87 -17.84 -26.59
CA PRO A 88 -10.19 -19.25 -26.51
C PRO A 88 -9.01 -20.02 -25.89
N ASN A 89 -9.37 -20.81 -24.89
CA ASN A 89 -8.52 -21.70 -24.12
C ASN A 89 -7.86 -22.77 -25.01
N SER A 90 -6.65 -22.50 -25.50
CA SER A 90 -5.84 -23.45 -26.26
C SER A 90 -4.47 -23.60 -25.63
N SER A 91 -4.39 -24.36 -24.53
CA SER A 91 -3.23 -25.21 -24.19
C SER A 91 -3.48 -25.98 -22.88
N ALA A 92 -4.20 -27.10 -23.00
CA ALA A 92 -4.01 -28.21 -22.10
C ALA A 92 -2.62 -28.82 -22.39
N ARG A 93 -1.58 -28.30 -21.72
CA ARG A 93 -0.29 -28.99 -21.64
C ARG A 93 -0.39 -30.00 -20.50
N THR A 94 -0.53 -31.27 -20.86
CA THR A 94 -0.26 -32.41 -19.98
C THR A 94 1.20 -32.32 -19.53
N TYR A 95 1.43 -32.05 -18.25
CA TYR A 95 2.76 -32.20 -17.66
C TYR A 95 2.98 -33.69 -17.37
N ASP A 96 3.84 -34.28 -18.19
CA ASP A 96 4.44 -35.60 -17.94
C ASP A 96 5.30 -35.52 -16.67
N ARG A 97 4.99 -36.39 -15.71
CA ARG A 97 5.51 -36.39 -14.33
C ARG A 97 6.80 -37.21 -14.19
N SER A 98 7.52 -37.45 -15.28
CA SER A 98 8.53 -38.52 -15.36
C SER A 98 9.98 -38.03 -15.51
N HIS A 99 10.28 -36.75 -15.30
CA HIS A 99 11.65 -36.24 -15.36
C HIS A 99 11.96 -35.29 -14.19
N TRP A 100 12.28 -35.89 -13.05
CA TRP A 100 12.99 -35.21 -11.96
C TRP A 100 14.49 -35.48 -12.14
N PRO A 101 15.37 -34.45 -12.16
CA PRO A 101 16.81 -34.69 -12.26
C PRO A 101 17.36 -35.27 -10.93
N PRO A 102 18.41 -36.10 -10.98
CA PRO A 102 19.05 -36.65 -9.79
C PRO A 102 19.76 -35.55 -8.99
N SER A 103 19.66 -35.66 -7.67
CA SER A 103 20.28 -34.76 -6.68
C SER A 103 21.80 -34.67 -6.85
N PRO A 104 22.40 -33.47 -6.78
CA PRO A 104 23.83 -33.34 -6.60
C PRO A 104 24.19 -33.54 -5.12
N ASP A 105 24.76 -34.70 -4.81
CA ASP A 105 25.51 -34.93 -3.58
C ASP A 105 26.78 -34.07 -3.61
N SER A 106 26.75 -32.91 -2.93
CA SER A 106 27.94 -32.21 -2.45
C SER A 106 27.57 -31.26 -1.31
N PRO A 107 28.12 -31.45 -0.10
CA PRO A 107 27.95 -30.51 1.01
C PRO A 107 28.87 -29.31 0.78
N SER A 108 28.39 -28.33 0.03
CA SER A 108 28.93 -26.97 0.09
C SER A 108 28.12 -26.24 1.15
N GLU A 109 28.79 -25.89 2.25
CA GLU A 109 28.28 -25.08 3.36
C GLU A 109 27.97 -23.65 2.88
N TYR A 110 26.92 -23.50 2.07
CA TYR A 110 26.27 -22.22 1.90
C TYR A 110 25.28 -22.10 3.05
N VAL A 111 25.73 -21.56 4.19
CA VAL A 111 24.85 -21.12 5.26
C VAL A 111 24.14 -19.88 4.73
N PRO A 112 22.85 -19.95 4.34
CA PRO A 112 22.13 -18.75 3.98
C PRO A 112 21.99 -17.94 5.27
N ASN A 113 22.42 -16.68 5.27
CA ASN A 113 22.23 -15.75 6.38
C ASN A 113 20.74 -15.78 6.80
N GLN A 114 20.45 -16.50 7.89
CA GLN A 114 19.08 -16.71 8.38
C GLN A 114 18.44 -15.43 8.91
N ASP A 115 19.22 -14.36 9.11
CA ASP A 115 18.72 -13.06 9.56
C ASP A 115 17.80 -12.36 8.55
N HIS A 116 17.83 -12.75 7.27
CA HIS A 116 17.05 -12.04 6.24
C HIS A 116 15.60 -12.53 6.12
N LEU A 117 15.32 -13.81 6.42
CA LEU A 117 13.98 -14.40 6.24
C LEU A 117 12.99 -14.02 7.34
N GLN A 118 13.48 -13.58 8.50
CA GLN A 118 12.61 -13.22 9.63
C GLN A 118 12.00 -11.82 9.48
N SER A 119 12.60 -10.96 8.65
CA SER A 119 12.19 -9.56 8.50
C SER A 119 10.92 -9.36 7.66
N THR A 120 10.61 -10.26 6.74
CA THR A 120 9.47 -10.13 5.81
C THR A 120 8.12 -10.56 6.41
N LEU A 121 8.13 -11.31 7.52
CA LEU A 121 6.92 -11.91 8.10
C LEU A 121 6.22 -11.02 9.14
N GLU A 122 6.85 -9.97 9.69
CA GLU A 122 6.29 -9.21 10.81
C GLU A 122 5.36 -8.05 10.43
N PHE A 123 5.33 -7.63 9.16
CA PHE A 123 4.57 -6.44 8.77
C PHE A 123 3.74 -6.66 7.49
N GLY A 124 2.69 -7.48 7.59
CA GLY A 124 1.69 -7.63 6.53
C GLY A 124 2.25 -8.14 5.19
N GLY A 125 3.40 -8.82 5.19
CA GLY A 125 4.08 -9.29 3.99
C GLY A 125 4.98 -8.25 3.30
N MET A 126 5.17 -7.07 3.88
CA MET A 126 6.12 -6.08 3.37
C MET A 126 7.56 -6.47 3.69
N ALA A 127 8.45 -6.31 2.72
CA ALA A 127 9.88 -6.52 2.91
C ALA A 127 10.49 -5.33 3.66
N LEU A 128 11.13 -5.61 4.80
CA LEU A 128 11.93 -4.61 5.52
C LEU A 128 13.34 -4.60 4.95
N GLY A 129 13.78 -3.46 4.41
CA GLY A 129 15.16 -3.24 3.98
C GLY A 129 16.11 -3.07 5.16
N ALA A 130 17.34 -2.61 4.90
CA ALA A 130 18.36 -2.17 5.85
C ALA A 130 18.35 -0.65 6.12
N GLY A 131 17.43 0.10 5.50
CA GLY A 131 17.30 1.55 5.63
C GLY A 131 16.89 2.05 7.02
N THR A 132 16.85 3.39 7.17
CA THR A 132 16.60 4.07 8.46
C THR A 132 15.29 3.63 9.11
N TRP A 133 14.19 3.63 8.34
CA TRP A 133 12.86 3.23 8.82
C TRP A 133 12.80 1.77 9.25
N ALA A 134 13.35 0.87 8.43
CA ALA A 134 13.37 -0.56 8.75
C ALA A 134 14.17 -0.86 10.02
N ASN A 135 15.31 -0.19 10.21
CA ASN A 135 16.10 -0.29 11.44
C ASN A 135 15.33 0.26 12.65
N ALA A 136 14.66 1.41 12.51
CA ALA A 136 13.83 1.99 13.57
C ALA A 136 12.69 1.04 13.97
N TYR A 137 12.00 0.44 12.98
CA TYR A 137 10.95 -0.55 13.21
C TYR A 137 11.49 -1.80 13.92
N ARG A 138 12.57 -2.40 13.42
CA ARG A 138 13.19 -3.60 14.01
C ARG A 138 13.60 -3.38 15.47
N ARG A 139 14.18 -2.22 15.79
CA ARG A 139 14.63 -1.88 17.15
C ARG A 139 13.51 -1.41 18.09
N SER A 140 12.36 -1.03 17.55
CA SER A 140 11.23 -0.55 18.35
C SER A 140 10.53 -1.68 19.11
N THR A 141 10.00 -1.35 20.29
CA THR A 141 9.16 -2.24 21.10
C THR A 141 7.99 -1.44 21.71
N GLY A 142 6.98 -2.12 22.25
CA GLY A 142 5.85 -1.47 22.94
C GLY A 142 5.10 -0.45 22.08
N GLN A 143 4.76 0.71 22.68
CA GLN A 143 4.02 1.78 22.01
C GLN A 143 4.75 2.36 20.80
N ARG A 144 6.09 2.41 20.83
CA ARG A 144 6.88 2.89 19.69
C ARG A 144 6.67 2.00 18.46
N ARG A 145 6.65 0.68 18.65
CA ARG A 145 6.41 -0.28 17.56
C ARG A 145 4.99 -0.14 17.01
N GLU A 146 4.01 0.09 17.90
CA GLU A 146 2.63 0.37 17.49
C GLU A 146 2.52 1.64 16.64
N ALA A 147 3.20 2.71 17.06
CA ALA A 147 3.21 3.98 16.34
C ALA A 147 3.80 3.85 14.93
N LEU A 148 4.96 3.17 14.81
CA LEU A 148 5.56 2.90 13.50
C LEU A 148 4.66 2.00 12.63
N ARG A 149 3.99 1.01 13.24
CA ARG A 149 3.03 0.16 12.54
C ARG A 149 1.89 0.99 11.96
N LEU A 150 1.32 1.89 12.77
CA LEU A 150 0.25 2.80 12.35
C LEU A 150 0.69 3.68 11.17
N LEU A 151 1.88 4.29 11.23
CA LEU A 151 2.42 5.12 10.15
C LEU A 151 2.51 4.36 8.83
N CYS A 152 2.97 3.12 8.88
CA CYS A 152 3.08 2.28 7.70
C CYS A 152 1.70 1.79 7.21
N THR A 153 0.79 1.40 8.11
CA THR A 153 -0.59 1.00 7.75
C THR A 153 -1.37 2.14 7.09
N LEU A 154 -1.16 3.37 7.52
CA LEU A 154 -1.76 4.55 6.90
C LEU A 154 -1.07 4.95 5.59
N GLY A 155 0.08 4.35 5.24
CA GLY A 155 0.88 4.75 4.09
C GLY A 155 1.43 6.17 4.23
N ILE A 156 1.75 6.59 5.46
CA ILE A 156 2.57 7.79 5.73
C ILE A 156 4.03 7.45 5.48
N ILE A 157 4.47 6.27 5.96
CA ILE A 157 5.70 5.61 5.51
C ILE A 157 5.31 4.65 4.40
N THR A 158 5.84 4.87 3.21
CA THR A 158 5.56 4.01 2.06
C THR A 158 6.36 2.71 2.10
N GLU A 159 5.88 1.67 1.42
CA GLU A 159 6.61 0.41 1.27
C GLU A 159 7.99 0.63 0.66
N LYS A 160 8.12 1.60 -0.27
CA LYS A 160 9.41 1.97 -0.86
C LYS A 160 10.36 2.53 0.21
N GLU A 161 9.91 3.46 1.06
CA GLU A 161 10.76 4.02 2.11
C GLU A 161 11.19 3.00 3.16
N LEU A 162 10.38 1.96 3.36
CA LEU A 162 10.63 0.87 4.30
C LEU A 162 11.55 -0.23 3.71
N SER A 163 11.49 -0.45 2.40
CA SER A 163 12.30 -1.47 1.69
C SER A 163 13.60 -0.93 1.10
N ASP A 164 13.71 0.37 0.84
CA ASP A 164 14.89 1.00 0.27
C ASP A 164 16.01 1.15 1.31
N ASP A 165 17.19 0.63 1.00
CA ASP A 165 18.37 0.72 1.85
C ASP A 165 19.03 2.10 1.79
N LEU A 166 18.74 2.87 0.72
CA LEU A 166 19.36 4.16 0.44
C LEU A 166 18.58 5.35 1.05
N THR A 167 17.39 5.13 1.61
CA THR A 167 16.64 6.18 2.32
C THR A 167 17.32 6.51 3.65
N VAL A 168 18.21 7.50 3.58
CA VAL A 168 18.85 8.11 4.75
C VAL A 168 17.94 9.22 5.26
N ILE A 169 17.34 8.99 6.43
CA ILE A 169 16.49 9.96 7.14
C ILE A 169 17.15 10.21 8.49
N SER A 170 17.12 11.46 8.97
CA SER A 170 17.70 11.75 10.28
C SER A 170 16.96 11.01 11.38
N SER A 171 17.68 10.55 12.40
CA SER A 171 17.05 9.92 13.57
C SER A 171 16.03 10.87 14.21
N ASP A 172 16.34 12.16 14.27
CA ASP A 172 15.45 13.19 14.83
C ASP A 172 14.11 13.24 14.09
N HIS A 173 14.12 13.17 12.76
CA HIS A 173 12.88 13.18 11.98
C HIS A 173 12.05 11.90 12.22
N VAL A 174 12.71 10.76 12.38
CA VAL A 174 12.03 9.50 12.74
C VAL A 174 11.37 9.63 14.12
N GLU A 175 12.04 10.23 15.09
CA GLU A 175 11.49 10.47 16.43
C GLU A 175 10.28 11.41 16.39
N GLU A 176 10.37 12.53 15.65
CA GLU A 176 9.24 13.47 15.46
C GLU A 176 8.01 12.76 14.88
N CYS A 177 8.20 11.96 13.83
CA CYS A 177 7.11 11.21 13.22
C CYS A 177 6.49 10.20 14.21
N VAL A 178 7.31 9.55 15.03
CA VAL A 178 6.86 8.62 16.07
C VAL A 178 6.06 9.36 17.14
N GLU A 179 6.50 10.54 17.59
CA GLU A 179 5.77 11.36 18.58
C GLU A 179 4.37 11.72 18.08
N ILE A 180 4.25 12.19 16.83
CA ILE A 180 2.96 12.48 16.22
C ILE A 180 2.10 11.21 16.16
N ALA A 181 2.68 10.07 15.77
CA ALA A 181 1.96 8.80 15.72
C ALA A 181 1.52 8.30 17.10
N LEU A 182 2.26 8.61 18.18
CA LEU A 182 1.83 8.33 19.54
C LEU A 182 0.63 9.21 19.94
N GLU A 183 0.60 10.49 19.53
CA GLU A 183 -0.60 11.34 19.68
C GLU A 183 -1.79 10.76 18.91
N MET A 184 -1.56 10.26 17.68
CA MET A 184 -2.58 9.60 16.87
C MET A 184 -3.14 8.36 17.58
N LEU A 185 -2.30 7.53 18.21
CA LEU A 185 -2.76 6.36 18.97
C LEU A 185 -3.58 6.72 20.22
N GLN A 186 -3.38 7.91 20.79
CA GLN A 186 -4.23 8.40 21.88
C GLN A 186 -5.61 8.83 21.37
N ARG A 187 -5.64 9.49 20.20
CA ARG A 187 -6.88 9.94 19.55
C ARG A 187 -7.69 8.79 18.95
N TRP A 188 -7.01 7.79 18.39
CA TRP A 188 -7.58 6.59 17.79
C TRP A 188 -6.92 5.33 18.38
N PRO A 189 -7.38 4.90 19.57
CA PRO A 189 -6.84 3.72 20.23
C PRO A 189 -7.05 2.46 19.40
N ALA A 190 -6.04 1.58 19.36
CA ALA A 190 -6.08 0.34 18.56
C ALA A 190 -7.30 -0.56 18.88
N ARG A 191 -7.84 -0.48 20.10
CA ARG A 191 -9.07 -1.19 20.51
C ARG A 191 -10.31 -0.80 19.71
N ASP A 192 -10.33 0.41 19.16
CA ASP A 192 -11.46 1.01 18.46
C ASP A 192 -11.33 0.83 16.93
N GLY A 193 -10.27 0.16 16.47
CA GLY A 193 -9.98 -0.10 15.06
C GLY A 193 -8.97 0.87 14.46
N LEU A 194 -8.78 0.79 13.14
CA LEU A 194 -7.93 1.71 12.40
C LEU A 194 -8.62 3.07 12.23
N PRO A 195 -7.89 4.20 12.33
CA PRO A 195 -8.49 5.51 12.11
C PRO A 195 -8.89 5.71 10.64
N PRO A 196 -9.84 6.61 10.35
CA PRO A 196 -10.13 7.03 8.97
C PRO A 196 -8.86 7.58 8.32
N VAL A 197 -8.42 6.97 7.22
CA VAL A 197 -7.12 7.24 6.59
C VAL A 197 -6.93 8.72 6.24
N PHE A 198 -7.97 9.35 5.68
CA PHE A 198 -7.92 10.77 5.31
C PHE A 198 -7.73 11.67 6.53
N GLU A 199 -8.56 11.50 7.57
CA GLU A 199 -8.47 12.32 8.79
C GLU A 199 -7.13 12.12 9.51
N ALA A 200 -6.65 10.88 9.58
CA ALA A 200 -5.38 10.54 10.20
C ALA A 200 -4.18 11.20 9.48
N LYS A 201 -4.19 11.21 8.14
CA LYS A 201 -3.15 11.89 7.34
C LYS A 201 -3.19 13.41 7.50
N GLU A 202 -4.38 14.00 7.50
CA GLU A 202 -4.51 15.45 7.72
C GLU A 202 -4.07 15.85 9.13
N PHE A 203 -4.41 15.06 10.15
CA PHE A 203 -3.90 15.26 11.50
C PHE A 203 -2.37 15.20 11.55
N PHE A 204 -1.77 14.18 10.93
CA PHE A 204 -0.32 14.01 10.89
C PHE A 204 0.37 15.21 10.22
N LYS A 205 -0.10 15.64 9.05
CA LYS A 205 0.44 16.81 8.34
C LYS A 205 0.32 18.08 9.17
N SER A 206 -0.86 18.34 9.74
CA SER A 206 -1.10 19.51 10.58
C SER A 206 -0.15 19.55 11.79
N ARG A 207 0.11 18.39 12.41
CA ARG A 207 1.07 18.31 13.52
C ARG A 207 2.51 18.51 13.09
N LEU A 208 2.90 17.91 11.98
CA LEU A 208 4.25 18.07 11.43
C LEU A 208 4.52 19.54 11.09
N GLU A 209 3.58 20.23 10.45
CA GLU A 209 3.65 21.66 10.14
C GLU A 209 3.78 22.52 11.41
N ALA A 210 3.02 22.21 12.46
CA ALA A 210 3.12 22.91 13.75
C ALA A 210 4.52 22.79 14.37
N MET A 211 5.11 21.58 14.39
CA MET A 211 6.47 21.37 14.90
C MET A 211 7.53 22.13 14.10
N PHE A 212 7.40 22.17 12.77
CA PHE A 212 8.32 22.95 11.92
C PHE A 212 8.19 24.45 12.19
N ASN A 213 6.97 24.97 12.34
CA ASN A 213 6.73 26.38 12.64
C ASN A 213 7.27 26.77 14.01
N GLU A 214 7.10 25.92 15.03
CA GLU A 214 7.65 26.14 16.37
C GLU A 214 9.18 26.18 16.36
N LYS A 215 9.83 25.28 15.62
CA LYS A 215 11.29 25.27 15.46
C LYS A 215 11.80 26.49 14.70
N ALA A 216 11.05 26.98 13.71
CA ALA A 216 11.41 28.18 12.97
C ALA A 216 11.30 29.47 13.81
N LEU A 217 10.39 29.49 14.78
CA LEU A 217 10.15 30.65 15.67
C LEU A 217 11.07 30.69 16.90
N SER A 218 11.78 29.60 17.23
CA SER A 218 12.77 29.55 18.30
C SER A 218 14.20 29.28 17.75
N PRO A 219 14.75 30.15 16.88
CA PRO A 219 16.16 30.06 16.52
C PRO A 219 16.99 30.34 17.77
N MET A 220 17.77 29.34 18.19
CA MET A 220 18.77 29.47 19.25
C MET A 220 19.75 30.61 18.99
#